data_AF-A0A9D2VWF5-F1
#
_entry.id   AF-A0A9D2VWF5-F1
#
_cell.length_a   1.000
_cell.length_b   1.000
_cell.length_c   1.000
_cell.angle_alpha   90.00
_cell.angle_beta   90.00
_cell.angle_gamma   90.00
#
_symmetry.space_group_name_H-M   'P 1'
#
loop_
_entity.id
_entity.type
_entity.pdbx_description
1 polymer ?
#
loop_
_entity_poly.entity_id
_entity_poly.type
_entity_poly.pdbx_seq_one_letter_code
_entity_poly.pdbx_strand_id
1 'polypeptide(L)'
;MVPTKKEDLRNLVTETTKEVYEELTPHLIQLINQTQRNPGLTDAQKQDEISVHMMGYVKSCTNEIIIEVLSEILGLGDEEE
;
A
#
# COMPACT_ATOMS: atom_id res chain seq x y z
N MET A 1 16.34 6.84 -12.77
CA MET A 1 17.55 6.00 -12.65
C MET A 1 17.12 4.64 -12.15
N VAL A 2 17.78 3.56 -12.57
CA VAL A 2 17.52 2.20 -12.05
C VAL A 2 18.40 1.99 -10.81
N PRO A 3 17.86 1.53 -9.66
CA PRO A 3 18.66 1.27 -8.47
C PRO A 3 19.75 0.21 -8.73
N THR A 4 20.96 0.46 -8.26
CA THR A 4 22.10 -0.48 -8.35
C THR A 4 22.45 -1.12 -7.01
N LYS A 5 21.78 -0.72 -5.93
CA LYS A 5 21.92 -1.26 -4.57
C LYS A 5 20.55 -1.55 -3.96
N LYS A 6 20.49 -2.53 -3.07
CA LYS A 6 19.25 -2.89 -2.36
C LYS A 6 18.74 -1.77 -1.45
N GLU A 7 19.64 -0.98 -0.87
CA GLU A 7 19.26 0.21 -0.09
C GLU A 7 18.61 1.29 -0.97
N ASP A 8 19.20 1.58 -2.14
CA ASP A 8 18.61 2.54 -3.10
C ASP A 8 17.23 2.06 -3.59
N LEU A 9 17.07 0.76 -3.82
CA LEU A 9 15.80 0.15 -4.18
C LEU A 9 14.79 0.27 -3.02
N ARG A 10 15.21 0.02 -1.78
CA ARG A 10 14.39 0.16 -0.58
C ARG A 10 13.89 1.60 -0.42
N ASN A 11 14.78 2.58 -0.62
CA ASN A 11 14.44 3.99 -0.59
C ASN A 11 13.44 4.34 -1.71
N LEU A 12 13.71 3.93 -2.95
CA LEU A 12 12.82 4.16 -4.08
C LEU A 12 11.42 3.57 -3.86
N VAL A 13 11.34 2.30 -3.47
CA VAL A 13 10.05 1.62 -3.22
C VAL A 13 9.32 2.28 -2.06
N THR A 14 10.04 2.69 -1.01
CA THR A 14 9.45 3.37 0.14
C THR A 14 8.85 4.73 -0.23
N GLU A 15 9.60 5.59 -0.93
CA GLU A 15 9.10 6.90 -1.36
C GLU A 15 7.95 6.76 -2.36
N THR A 16 8.08 5.87 -3.36
CA THR A 16 7.00 5.58 -4.31
C THR A 16 5.74 5.09 -3.59
N THR A 17 5.90 4.27 -2.55
CA THR A 17 4.77 3.78 -1.76
C THR A 17 4.09 4.92 -0.97
N LYS A 18 4.86 5.85 -0.40
CA LYS A 18 4.31 7.03 0.26
C LYS A 18 3.49 7.88 -0.72
N GLU A 19 4.01 8.14 -1.91
CA GLU A 19 3.30 8.87 -2.97
C GLU A 19 1.98 8.18 -3.34
N VAL A 20 2.03 6.86 -3.56
CA VAL A 20 0.83 6.05 -3.84
C VAL A 20 -0.18 6.12 -2.68
N TYR A 21 0.28 6.11 -1.43
CA TYR A 21 -0.60 6.25 -0.27
C TYR A 21 -1.24 7.64 -0.17
N GLU A 22 -0.49 8.69 -0.45
CA GLU A 22 -1.02 10.06 -0.50
C GLU A 22 -2.10 10.19 -1.59
N GLU A 23 -1.93 9.51 -2.73
CA GLU A 23 -2.92 9.45 -3.80
C GLU A 23 -4.15 8.60 -3.45
N LEU A 24 -3.95 7.44 -2.80
CA LEU A 24 -5.04 6.51 -2.46
C LEU A 24 -5.85 6.95 -1.22
N THR A 25 -5.27 7.74 -0.32
CA THR A 25 -5.92 8.18 0.93
C THR A 25 -7.24 8.93 0.69
N PRO A 26 -7.30 9.94 -0.21
CA PRO A 26 -8.57 10.61 -0.54
C PRO A 26 -9.65 9.64 -1.04
N HIS A 27 -9.25 8.63 -1.83
CA HIS A 27 -10.17 7.63 -2.35
C HIS A 27 -10.74 6.74 -1.22
N LEU A 28 -9.89 6.29 -0.30
CA LEU A 28 -10.33 5.55 0.88
C LEU A 28 -11.32 6.38 1.72
N ILE A 29 -11.02 7.66 1.97
CA ILE A 29 -11.91 8.57 2.71
C ILE A 29 -13.26 8.68 2.00
N GLN A 30 -13.27 8.79 0.67
CA GLN A 30 -14.50 8.86 -0.11
C GLN A 30 -15.33 7.57 0.04
N LEU A 31 -14.71 6.39 -0.09
CA LEU A 31 -15.39 5.10 0.07
C LEU A 31 -15.99 4.96 1.47
N ILE A 32 -15.23 5.27 2.52
CA ILE A 32 -15.72 5.23 3.90
C ILE A 32 -16.93 6.15 4.09
N ASN A 33 -16.86 7.39 3.59
CA ASN A 33 -17.97 8.34 3.70
C ASN A 33 -19.21 7.89 2.94
N GLN A 34 -19.05 7.27 1.77
CA GLN A 34 -20.14 6.70 0.98
C GLN A 34 -20.80 5.53 1.73
N THR A 35 -20.01 4.60 2.27
CA THR A 35 -20.50 3.45 3.05
C THR A 35 -21.24 3.90 4.30
N GLN A 36 -20.71 4.88 5.06
CA GLN A 36 -21.39 5.40 6.26
C GLN A 36 -22.78 5.98 5.95
N ARG A 37 -22.90 6.68 4.82
CA ARG A 37 -24.14 7.32 4.38
C ARG A 37 -25.08 6.39 3.63
N ASN A 38 -24.69 5.14 3.38
CA ASN A 38 -25.52 4.19 2.65
C ASN A 38 -26.74 3.78 3.50
N PRO A 39 -27.97 4.14 3.10
CA PRO A 39 -29.18 3.79 3.86
C PRO A 39 -29.58 2.32 3.67
N GLY A 40 -28.99 1.61 2.69
CA GLY A 40 -29.27 0.20 2.40
C GLY A 40 -28.50 -0.78 3.28
N LEU A 41 -27.64 -0.29 4.17
CA LEU A 41 -26.81 -1.11 5.05
C LEU A 41 -27.17 -0.87 6.52
N THR A 42 -27.21 -1.95 7.29
CA THR A 42 -27.21 -1.86 8.76
C THR A 42 -25.88 -1.32 9.27
N ASP A 43 -25.85 -0.82 10.50
CA ASP A 43 -24.61 -0.29 11.08
C ASP A 43 -23.51 -1.35 11.16
N ALA A 44 -23.84 -2.61 11.43
CA ALA A 44 -22.88 -3.71 11.41
C ALA A 44 -22.27 -3.92 10.02
N GLN A 45 -23.11 -3.96 8.97
CA GLN A 45 -22.63 -4.12 7.59
C GLN A 45 -21.75 -2.96 7.13
N LYS A 46 -22.03 -1.73 7.59
CA LYS A 46 -21.17 -0.57 7.32
C LYS A 46 -19.78 -0.76 7.93
N GLN A 47 -19.69 -1.26 9.15
CA GLN A 47 -18.41 -1.53 9.79
C GLN A 47 -17.62 -2.61 9.06
N ASP A 48 -18.29 -3.66 8.60
CA ASP A 48 -17.67 -4.74 7.84
C ASP A 48 -17.12 -4.22 6.49
N GLU A 49 -17.90 -3.45 5.74
CA GLU A 49 -17.47 -2.86 4.46
C GLU A 49 -16.32 -1.84 4.63
N ILE A 50 -16.39 -0.97 5.65
CA ILE A 50 -15.30 -0.05 5.98
C ILE A 50 -14.01 -0.83 6.29
N SER A 51 -14.11 -1.93 7.05
CA SER A 51 -12.97 -2.78 7.36
C SER A 51 -12.36 -3.40 6.09
N VAL A 52 -13.18 -3.81 5.12
CA VAL A 52 -12.70 -4.29 3.81
C VAL A 52 -11.96 -3.20 3.04
N HIS A 53 -12.49 -1.97 3.00
CA HIS A 53 -11.82 -0.84 2.35
C HIS A 53 -10.46 -0.53 3.00
N MET A 54 -10.40 -0.53 4.34
CA MET A 54 -9.16 -0.34 5.09
C MET A 54 -8.16 -1.47 4.83
N MET A 55 -8.60 -2.73 4.81
CA MET A 55 -7.73 -3.88 4.51
C MET A 55 -7.19 -3.83 3.08
N GLY A 56 -8.00 -3.41 2.10
CA GLY A 56 -7.54 -3.22 0.72
C GLY A 56 -6.45 -2.16 0.61
N TYR A 57 -6.62 -1.04 1.33
CA TYR A 57 -5.63 0.02 1.42
C TYR A 57 -4.33 -0.46 2.07
N VAL A 58 -4.40 -1.23 3.18
CA VAL A 58 -3.22 -1.78 3.86
C VAL A 58 -2.52 -2.85 3.00
N LYS A 59 -3.26 -3.76 2.36
CA LYS A 59 -2.71 -4.85 1.53
C LYS A 59 -1.99 -4.35 0.27
N SER A 60 -2.31 -3.15 -0.21
CA SER A 60 -1.60 -2.54 -1.34
C SER A 60 -0.09 -2.40 -1.10
N CYS A 61 0.37 -2.55 0.15
CA CYS A 61 1.73 -2.20 0.55
C CYS A 61 2.37 -3.28 1.41
N THR A 62 3.18 -4.11 0.78
CA THR A 62 4.26 -4.75 1.52
C THR A 62 5.55 -4.41 0.81
N ASN A 63 6.12 -3.26 1.17
CA ASN A 63 7.38 -2.77 0.60
C ASN A 63 8.42 -3.86 0.63
N GLU A 64 8.50 -4.63 1.72
CA GLU A 64 9.43 -5.77 1.82
C GLU A 64 9.22 -6.83 0.73
N ILE A 65 7.97 -7.21 0.41
CA ILE A 65 7.70 -8.21 -0.64
C ILE A 65 8.07 -7.64 -2.01
N ILE A 66 7.74 -6.38 -2.27
CA ILE A 66 8.08 -5.70 -3.54
C ILE A 66 9.60 -5.55 -3.66
N ILE A 67 10.28 -5.18 -2.58
CA ILE A 67 11.74 -5.04 -2.51
C ILE A 67 12.40 -6.40 -2.73
N GLU A 68 11.95 -7.46 -2.07
CA GLU A 68 12.48 -8.82 -2.27
C GLU A 68 12.37 -9.28 -3.72
N VAL A 69 11.18 -9.15 -4.33
CA VAL A 69 10.95 -9.54 -5.72
C VAL A 69 11.79 -8.69 -6.68
N LEU A 70 11.83 -7.36 -6.48
CA LEU A 70 12.59 -6.47 -7.36
C LEU A 70 14.10 -6.65 -7.16
N SER A 71 14.57 -6.91 -5.94
CA SER A 71 15.96 -7.24 -5.64
C SER A 71 16.39 -8.51 -6.36
N GLU A 72 15.55 -9.56 -6.35
CA GLU A 72 15.81 -10.81 -7.06
C GLU A 72 15.90 -10.59 -8.58
N ILE A 73 14.95 -9.85 -9.17
CA ILE A 73 14.94 -9.53 -10.61
C ILE A 73 16.18 -8.71 -11.00
N LEU A 74 16.59 -7.76 -10.16
CA LEU A 74 17.70 -6.85 -10.44
C LEU A 74 19.07 -7.40 -10.00
N GLY A 75 19.12 -8.59 -9.37
CA GLY A 75 20.36 -9.18 -8.86
C GLY A 75 21.01 -8.40 -7.73
N LEU A 76 20.21 -7.71 -6.92
CA LEU A 76 20.69 -6.86 -5.82
C LEU A 76 20.81 -7.70 -4.54
N GLY A 77 22.04 -7.96 -4.10
CA GLY A 77 22.33 -8.60 -2.83
C GLY A 77 22.16 -7.68 -1.62
N ASP A 78 22.07 -8.26 -0.43
CA ASP A 78 22.32 -7.53 0.82
C ASP A 78 23.81 -7.13 0.86
N GLU A 79 24.14 -5.91 1.30
CA GLU A 79 25.54 -5.56 1.54
C GLU A 79 26.06 -6.48 2.65
N GLU A 80 27.15 -7.21 2.39
CA GLU A 80 27.90 -7.88 3.46
C GLU A 80 28.39 -6.79 4.43
N GLU A 81 27.97 -6.87 5.70
CA GLU A 81 28.41 -6.00 6.80
C GLU A 81 29.94 -5.90 6.92
#